data_AF-A0A257H6J9-F1
#
_entry.id   AF-A0A257H6J9-F1
#
_cell.length_a   1.000
_cell.length_b   1.000
_cell.length_c   1.000
_cell.angle_alpha   90.00
_cell.angle_beta   90.00
_cell.angle_gamma   90.00
#
_symmetry.space_group_name_H-M   'P 1'
#
loop_
_entity.id
_entity.type
_entity.pdbx_description
1 polymer ?
#
loop_
_entity_poly.entity_id
_entity_poly.type
_entity_poly.pdbx_seq_one_letter_code
_entity_poly.pdbx_strand_id
1 'polypeptide(L)'
;MNETTAVEATTVAAGVAPWFWPAMLALALVAGYSVYRMAALNGSRWVGTATAGLFGIWVVLFWEILVRELDVPRVLLPAPSLIVGSIVDHAPKLWGDFVQTVGKSVLIGWALGCGLGFVVAVAIDRMPFLQRGLLPVASLTSAVPLVGVAPIAVMWFGFEWQSKAAVVVLMTFFPMLVSTLAGLKAAGKLERE
;
A
#
# COMPACT_ATOMS: atom_id res chain seq x y z
N MET A 1 30.24 -42.43 -5.27
CA MET A 1 29.56 -41.26 -4.68
C MET A 1 30.64 -40.42 -4.02
N ASN A 2 31.10 -39.39 -4.71
CA ASN A 2 32.35 -38.70 -4.43
C ASN A 2 32.14 -37.60 -3.38
N GLU A 3 33.03 -37.51 -2.39
CA GLU A 3 33.00 -36.55 -1.28
C GLU A 3 33.05 -35.07 -1.73
N THR A 4 33.35 -34.81 -3.01
CA THR A 4 33.41 -33.47 -3.60
C THR A 4 32.07 -32.72 -3.62
N THR A 5 30.93 -33.40 -3.71
CA THR A 5 29.62 -32.71 -3.72
C THR A 5 29.18 -32.21 -2.34
N ALA A 6 29.70 -32.80 -1.25
CA ALA A 6 29.43 -32.34 0.11
C ALA A 6 30.23 -31.07 0.45
N VAL A 7 31.44 -30.95 -0.10
CA VAL A 7 32.29 -29.75 0.05
C VAL A 7 31.67 -28.56 -0.70
N GLU A 8 31.09 -28.78 -1.88
CA GLU A 8 30.43 -27.71 -2.64
C GLU A 8 29.21 -27.10 -1.94
N ALA A 9 28.41 -27.93 -1.26
CA ALA A 9 27.30 -27.45 -0.42
C ALA A 9 27.78 -26.63 0.79
N THR A 10 29.02 -26.87 1.25
CA THR A 10 29.65 -26.13 2.34
C THR A 10 30.25 -24.80 1.85
N THR A 11 30.65 -24.71 0.58
CA THR A 11 31.28 -23.50 0.00
C THR A 11 30.30 -22.41 -0.44
N VAL A 12 29.01 -22.68 -0.59
CA VAL A 12 28.02 -21.60 -0.80
C VAL A 12 27.85 -20.74 0.46
N ALA A 13 28.22 -21.27 1.64
CA ALA A 13 28.29 -20.55 2.90
C ALA A 13 29.61 -19.76 3.10
N ALA A 14 30.51 -19.70 2.11
CA ALA A 14 31.87 -19.17 2.27
C ALA A 14 31.99 -17.64 2.41
N GLY A 15 30.88 -16.88 2.38
CA GLY A 15 30.91 -15.42 2.56
C GLY A 15 30.71 -14.93 4.00
N VAL A 16 30.17 -15.77 4.89
CA VAL A 16 29.65 -15.32 6.19
C VAL A 16 30.30 -16.10 7.31
N ALA A 17 30.77 -15.40 8.35
CA ALA A 17 31.49 -16.04 9.43
C ALA A 17 30.62 -17.09 10.16
N PRO A 18 31.18 -18.22 10.62
CA PRO A 18 30.41 -19.31 11.23
C PRO A 18 29.69 -18.90 12.54
N TRP A 19 30.13 -17.83 13.20
CA TRP A 19 29.47 -17.26 14.38
C TRP A 19 28.21 -16.45 14.03
N PHE A 20 28.01 -16.10 12.76
CA PHE A 20 26.87 -15.29 12.30
C PHE A 20 25.54 -15.98 12.54
N TRP A 21 25.39 -17.23 12.14
CA TRP A 21 24.15 -17.99 12.31
C TRP A 21 23.72 -18.15 13.77
N PRO A 22 24.59 -18.59 14.71
CA PRO A 22 24.20 -18.64 16.12
C PRO A 22 23.95 -17.24 16.71
N ALA A 23 24.71 -16.22 16.30
CA ALA A 23 24.45 -14.84 16.73
C ALA A 23 23.09 -14.32 16.21
N MET A 24 22.73 -14.65 14.97
CA MET A 24 21.46 -14.30 14.35
C MET A 24 20.28 -15.00 15.04
N LEU A 25 20.43 -16.27 15.39
CA LEU A 25 19.44 -17.00 16.17
C LEU A 25 19.29 -16.42 17.58
N ALA A 26 20.39 -16.10 18.26
CA ALA A 26 20.35 -15.45 19.56
C ALA A 26 19.64 -14.08 19.46
N LEU A 27 19.94 -13.30 18.43
CA LEU A 27 19.28 -12.02 18.16
C LEU A 27 17.78 -12.20 17.91
N ALA A 28 17.37 -13.23 17.16
CA ALA A 28 15.97 -13.55 16.88
C ALA A 28 15.21 -13.95 18.16
N LEU A 29 15.85 -14.71 19.05
CA LEU A 29 15.29 -15.05 20.35
C LEU A 29 15.12 -13.82 21.24
N VAL A 30 16.11 -12.91 21.26
CA VAL A 30 16.02 -11.63 21.99
C VAL A 30 14.88 -10.78 21.42
N ALA A 31 14.75 -10.70 20.10
CA ALA A 31 13.68 -9.98 19.43
C ALA A 31 12.31 -10.53 19.81
N GLY A 32 12.11 -11.84 19.67
CA GLY A 32 10.88 -12.52 20.04
C GLY A 32 10.54 -12.36 21.53
N TYR A 33 11.54 -12.50 22.42
CA TYR A 33 11.34 -12.33 23.85
C TYR A 33 10.96 -10.89 24.23
N SER A 34 11.58 -9.89 23.59
CA SER A 34 11.28 -8.47 23.84
C SER A 34 9.87 -8.09 23.40
N VAL A 35 9.43 -8.56 22.23
CA VAL A 35 8.08 -8.33 21.70
C VAL A 35 7.05 -9.09 22.52
N TYR A 36 7.31 -10.35 22.88
CA TYR A 36 6.43 -11.14 23.74
C TYR A 36 6.24 -10.49 25.11
N ARG A 37 7.33 -9.99 25.74
CA ARG A 37 7.23 -9.28 27.02
C ARG A 37 6.37 -8.03 26.91
N MET A 38 6.51 -7.23 25.86
CA MET A 38 5.69 -6.04 25.67
C MET A 38 4.23 -6.40 25.37
N ALA A 39 3.98 -7.43 24.57
CA ALA A 39 2.64 -7.93 24.29
C ALA A 39 1.94 -8.47 25.54
N ALA A 40 2.68 -9.04 26.49
CA ALA A 40 2.16 -9.53 27.75
C ALA A 40 1.76 -8.41 28.73
N LEU A 41 2.21 -7.17 28.51
CA LEU A 41 1.80 -6.00 29.30
C LEU A 41 0.41 -5.51 28.83
N ASN A 42 -0.63 -6.27 29.16
CA ASN A 42 -2.01 -5.89 28.81
C ASN A 42 -2.51 -4.73 29.69
N GLY A 43 -2.93 -3.63 29.06
CA GLY A 43 -3.61 -2.55 29.79
C GLY A 43 -3.94 -1.27 29.02
N SER A 44 -3.32 -0.99 27.87
CA SER A 44 -3.57 0.28 27.14
C SER A 44 -3.34 0.17 25.63
N ARG A 45 -4.08 0.95 24.83
CA ARG A 45 -3.92 1.08 23.36
C ARG A 45 -2.48 1.44 22.96
N TRP A 46 -1.78 2.17 23.83
CA TRP A 46 -0.38 2.56 23.64
C TRP A 46 0.59 1.39 23.69
N VAL A 47 0.30 0.33 24.46
CA VAL A 47 1.15 -0.86 24.51
C VAL A 47 1.06 -1.65 23.21
N GLY A 48 -0.12 -1.68 22.58
CA GLY A 48 -0.30 -2.27 21.25
C GLY A 48 0.55 -1.56 20.19
N THR A 49 0.50 -0.23 20.14
CA THR A 49 1.32 0.57 19.21
C THR A 49 2.81 0.42 19.49
N ALA A 50 3.23 0.40 20.76
CA ALA A 50 4.63 0.20 21.14
C ALA A 50 5.15 -1.19 20.75
N THR A 51 4.33 -2.23 20.94
CA THR A 51 4.66 -3.61 20.53
C THR A 51 4.83 -3.71 19.01
N ALA A 52 3.92 -3.10 18.24
CA ALA A 52 4.02 -3.05 16.79
C ALA A 52 5.25 -2.25 16.32
N GLY A 53 5.56 -1.13 16.97
CA GLY A 53 6.75 -0.33 16.69
C GLY A 53 8.05 -1.11 16.97
N LEU A 54 8.13 -1.79 18.12
CA LEU A 54 9.27 -2.62 18.46
C LEU A 54 9.49 -3.76 17.46
N PHE A 55 8.41 -4.43 17.06
CA PHE A 55 8.46 -5.45 16.01
C PHE A 55 8.99 -4.88 14.69
N GLY A 56 8.48 -3.72 14.25
CA GLY A 56 8.95 -3.04 13.04
C GLY A 56 10.44 -2.68 13.10
N ILE A 57 10.92 -2.19 14.25
CA ILE A 57 12.35 -1.91 14.48
C ILE A 57 13.19 -3.17 14.30
N TRP A 58 12.78 -4.28 14.90
CA TRP A 58 13.47 -5.56 14.74
C TRP A 58 13.53 -5.99 13.28
N VAL A 59 12.43 -5.90 12.54
CA VAL A 59 12.39 -6.23 11.11
C VAL A 59 13.40 -5.41 10.32
N VAL A 60 13.47 -4.08 10.54
CA VAL A 60 14.43 -3.21 9.86
C VAL A 60 15.88 -3.55 10.24
N LEU A 61 16.14 -3.83 11.51
CA LEU A 61 17.47 -4.23 11.98
C LEU A 61 17.92 -5.56 11.38
N PHE A 62 17.05 -6.58 11.37
CA PHE A 62 17.35 -7.86 10.72
C PHE A 62 17.62 -7.68 9.23
N TRP A 63 16.80 -6.89 8.54
CA TRP A 63 17.00 -6.59 7.13
C TRP A 63 18.37 -5.93 6.89
N GLU A 64 18.71 -4.90 7.65
CA GLU A 64 20.01 -4.22 7.54
C GLU A 64 21.20 -5.17 7.74
N ILE A 65 21.16 -5.99 8.79
CA ILE A 65 22.24 -6.94 9.13
C ILE A 65 22.33 -8.02 8.04
N LEU A 66 21.21 -8.62 7.64
CA LEU A 66 21.19 -9.68 6.64
C LEU A 66 21.72 -9.20 5.29
N VAL A 67 21.29 -8.02 4.82
CA VAL A 67 21.72 -7.50 3.52
C VAL A 67 23.22 -7.17 3.50
N ARG A 68 23.77 -6.65 4.61
CA ARG A 68 25.19 -6.32 4.71
C ARG A 68 26.07 -7.54 4.85
N GLU A 69 25.72 -8.47 5.73
CA GLU A 69 26.53 -9.64 6.05
C GLU A 69 26.46 -10.72 4.96
N LEU A 70 25.34 -10.81 4.24
CA LEU A 70 25.20 -11.70 3.09
C LEU A 70 25.68 -11.08 1.77
N ASP A 71 26.26 -9.87 1.81
CA ASP A 71 26.71 -9.08 0.65
C ASP A 71 25.68 -9.05 -0.50
N VAL A 72 24.40 -8.80 -0.14
CA VAL A 72 23.30 -8.86 -1.10
C VAL A 72 23.48 -7.74 -2.12
N PRO A 73 23.43 -8.03 -3.44
CA PRO A 73 23.55 -7.01 -4.46
C PRO A 73 22.52 -5.89 -4.27
N ARG A 74 23.01 -4.64 -4.25
CA ARG A 74 22.18 -3.43 -3.99
C ARG A 74 21.02 -3.26 -4.98
N VAL A 75 21.16 -3.82 -6.18
CA VAL A 75 20.12 -3.81 -7.23
C VAL A 75 18.93 -4.70 -6.86
N LEU A 76 19.15 -5.76 -6.09
CA LEU A 76 18.11 -6.68 -5.64
C LEU A 76 17.43 -6.17 -4.37
N LEU A 77 18.23 -5.83 -3.36
CA LEU A 77 17.71 -5.40 -2.07
C LEU A 77 18.69 -4.43 -1.38
N PRO A 78 18.48 -3.12 -1.49
CA PRO A 78 19.32 -2.14 -0.81
C PRO A 78 19.10 -2.22 0.70
N ALA A 79 20.16 -1.93 1.46
CA ALA A 79 20.07 -1.83 2.91
C ALA A 79 19.17 -0.63 3.31
N PRO A 80 18.30 -0.79 4.33
CA PRO A 80 17.46 0.30 4.86
C PRO A 80 18.19 1.64 5.05
N SER A 81 19.43 1.64 5.55
CA SER A 81 20.20 2.87 5.73
C SER A 81 20.45 3.63 4.42
N LEU A 82 20.67 2.89 3.32
CA LEU A 82 20.87 3.48 1.99
C LEU A 82 19.57 4.05 1.42
N ILE A 83 18.44 3.43 1.73
CA ILE A 83 17.11 3.92 1.36
C ILE A 83 16.87 5.27 2.06
N VAL A 84 17.11 5.35 3.37
CA VAL A 84 16.95 6.59 4.14
C VAL A 84 17.88 7.69 3.62
N GLY A 85 19.15 7.37 3.36
CA GLY A 85 20.09 8.32 2.74
C GLY A 85 19.58 8.85 1.41
N SER A 86 19.13 7.95 0.52
CA SER A 86 18.59 8.32 -0.80
C SER A 86 17.34 9.19 -0.69
N ILE A 87 16.46 8.94 0.29
CA ILE A 87 15.27 9.75 0.54
C ILE A 87 15.66 11.18 0.92
N VAL A 88 16.66 11.35 1.79
CA VAL A 88 17.14 12.67 2.22
C VAL A 88 17.83 13.40 1.06
N ASP A 89 18.73 12.70 0.35
CA ASP A 89 19.51 13.27 -0.76
C ASP A 89 18.63 13.71 -1.93
N HIS A 90 17.53 12.99 -2.17
CA HIS A 90 16.57 13.28 -3.23
C HIS A 90 15.26 13.90 -2.71
N ALA A 91 15.21 14.36 -1.46
CA ALA A 91 14.00 14.88 -0.83
C ALA A 91 13.29 15.96 -1.66
N PRO A 92 13.97 16.97 -2.25
CA PRO A 92 13.29 17.99 -3.05
C PRO A 92 12.60 17.42 -4.30
N LYS A 93 13.24 16.43 -4.95
CA LYS A 93 12.67 15.76 -6.12
C LYS A 93 11.48 14.90 -5.74
N LEU A 94 11.64 14.06 -4.70
CA LEU A 94 10.57 13.23 -4.15
C LEU A 94 9.37 14.07 -3.72
N TRP A 95 9.61 15.24 -3.15
CA TRP A 95 8.56 16.18 -2.79
C TRP A 95 7.83 16.73 -4.02
N GLY A 96 8.57 17.11 -5.07
CA GLY A 96 7.98 17.51 -6.35
C GLY A 96 7.09 16.42 -6.96
N ASP A 97 7.59 15.18 -7.00
CA ASP A 97 6.88 14.01 -7.50
C ASP A 97 5.63 13.71 -6.66
N PHE A 98 5.72 13.87 -5.33
CA PHE A 98 4.60 13.73 -4.40
C PHE A 98 3.53 14.79 -4.65
N VAL A 99 3.90 16.06 -4.79
CA VAL A 99 2.95 17.15 -5.05
C VAL A 99 2.26 16.95 -6.40
N GLN A 100 2.98 16.50 -7.43
CA GLN A 100 2.39 16.22 -8.74
C GLN A 100 1.43 15.03 -8.70
N THR A 101 1.84 13.93 -8.05
CA THR A 101 1.07 12.70 -8.03
C THR A 101 -0.09 12.80 -7.05
N VAL A 102 0.19 13.03 -5.78
CA VAL A 102 -0.84 13.09 -4.72
C VAL A 102 -1.57 14.42 -4.77
N GLY A 103 -0.82 15.53 -4.73
CA GLY A 103 -1.40 16.87 -4.61
C GLY A 103 -2.28 17.26 -5.80
N LYS A 104 -1.81 17.05 -7.03
CA LYS A 104 -2.58 17.39 -8.24
C LYS A 104 -3.43 16.24 -8.71
N SER A 105 -2.85 15.08 -9.01
CA SER A 105 -3.58 14.00 -9.68
C SER A 105 -4.63 13.36 -8.77
N VAL A 106 -4.20 12.90 -7.59
CA VAL A 106 -5.07 12.14 -6.67
C VAL A 106 -6.12 13.04 -6.04
N LEU A 107 -5.75 14.16 -5.43
CA LEU A 107 -6.72 14.99 -4.71
C LEU A 107 -7.79 15.58 -5.64
N ILE A 108 -7.41 16.09 -6.81
CA ILE A 108 -8.38 16.66 -7.77
C ILE A 108 -9.24 15.53 -8.34
N GLY A 109 -8.63 14.42 -8.76
CA GLY A 109 -9.37 13.29 -9.31
C GLY A 109 -10.33 12.66 -8.30
N TRP A 110 -9.91 12.52 -7.05
CA TRP A 110 -10.73 12.01 -5.96
C TRP A 110 -11.88 12.97 -5.63
N ALA A 111 -11.60 14.28 -5.51
CA ALA A 111 -12.65 15.27 -5.24
C ALA A 111 -13.73 15.28 -6.34
N LEU A 112 -13.30 15.26 -7.60
CA LEU A 112 -14.22 15.23 -8.75
C LEU A 112 -14.98 13.90 -8.82
N GLY A 113 -14.30 12.76 -8.69
CA GLY A 113 -14.94 11.44 -8.75
C GLY A 113 -15.94 11.23 -7.62
N CYS A 114 -15.56 11.55 -6.38
CA CYS A 114 -16.43 11.49 -5.22
C CYS A 114 -17.60 12.47 -5.33
N GLY A 115 -17.34 13.71 -5.75
CA GLY A 115 -18.37 14.72 -5.95
C GLY A 115 -19.40 14.30 -6.99
N LEU A 116 -18.94 13.82 -8.15
CA LEU A 116 -19.82 13.28 -9.20
C LEU A 116 -20.61 12.07 -8.72
N GLY A 117 -19.97 11.11 -8.05
CA GLY A 117 -20.63 9.91 -7.54
C GLY A 117 -21.72 10.25 -6.52
N PHE A 118 -21.43 11.18 -5.62
CA PHE A 118 -22.38 11.67 -4.63
C PHE A 118 -23.58 12.41 -5.28
N VAL A 119 -23.32 13.36 -6.18
CA VAL A 119 -24.38 14.12 -6.86
C VAL A 119 -25.28 13.19 -7.67
N VAL A 120 -24.70 12.24 -8.41
CA VAL A 120 -25.46 11.26 -9.18
C VAL A 120 -26.25 10.32 -8.27
N ALA A 121 -25.70 9.91 -7.12
CA ALA A 121 -26.44 9.09 -6.15
C ALA A 121 -27.70 9.80 -5.63
N VAL A 122 -27.58 11.07 -5.26
CA VAL A 122 -28.72 11.88 -4.80
C VAL A 122 -29.75 12.05 -5.92
N ALA A 123 -29.31 12.27 -7.16
CA ALA A 123 -30.22 12.36 -8.31
C ALA A 123 -30.97 11.04 -8.56
N ILE A 124 -30.30 9.89 -8.46
CA ILE A 124 -30.90 8.56 -8.60
C ILE A 124 -31.93 8.30 -7.49
N ASP A 125 -31.61 8.66 -6.25
CA ASP A 125 -32.51 8.47 -5.12
C ASP A 125 -33.85 9.21 -5.31
N ARG A 126 -33.79 10.41 -5.87
CA ARG A 126 -34.97 11.23 -6.17
C ARG A 126 -35.76 10.75 -7.40
N MET A 127 -35.16 9.96 -8.29
CA MET A 127 -35.77 9.55 -9.56
C MET A 127 -35.82 8.02 -9.71
N PRO A 128 -36.96 7.35 -9.39
CA PRO A 128 -37.09 5.89 -9.42
C PRO A 128 -36.81 5.23 -10.78
N PHE A 129 -36.92 5.99 -11.88
CA PHE A 129 -36.55 5.56 -13.23
C PHE A 129 -35.04 5.29 -13.35
N LEU A 130 -34.22 6.15 -12.74
CA LEU A 130 -32.76 6.07 -12.79
C LEU A 130 -32.19 4.88 -12.01
N GLN A 131 -32.88 4.42 -10.95
CA GLN A 131 -32.44 3.25 -10.17
C GLN A 131 -32.38 1.96 -11.01
N ARG A 132 -33.32 1.77 -11.94
CA ARG A 132 -33.41 0.56 -12.77
C ARG A 132 -32.36 0.52 -13.89
N GLY A 133 -31.94 1.69 -14.39
CA GLY A 133 -30.96 1.80 -15.47
C GLY A 133 -29.51 1.97 -15.00
N LEU A 134 -29.28 2.72 -13.91
CA LEU A 134 -27.92 3.09 -13.49
C LEU A 134 -27.24 2.05 -12.60
N LEU A 135 -27.97 1.25 -11.82
CA LEU A 135 -27.33 0.18 -11.03
C LEU A 135 -26.60 -0.86 -11.90
N PRO A 136 -27.16 -1.35 -13.02
CA PRO A 136 -26.45 -2.22 -13.95
C PRO A 136 -25.23 -1.52 -14.58
N VAL A 137 -25.39 -0.27 -15.05
CA VAL A 137 -24.29 0.50 -15.69
C VAL A 137 -23.14 0.72 -14.71
N ALA A 138 -23.46 1.09 -13.48
CA ALA A 138 -22.50 1.28 -12.42
C ALA A 138 -21.73 -0.03 -12.16
N SER A 139 -22.42 -1.18 -12.10
CA SER A 139 -21.75 -2.49 -11.97
C SER A 139 -20.81 -2.82 -13.13
N LEU A 140 -21.18 -2.47 -14.37
CA LEU A 140 -20.34 -2.67 -15.56
C LEU A 140 -19.08 -1.79 -15.53
N THR A 141 -19.16 -0.58 -14.99
CA THR A 141 -17.98 0.29 -14.82
C THR A 141 -16.92 -0.36 -13.92
N SER A 142 -17.32 -1.16 -12.93
CA SER A 142 -16.38 -1.91 -12.08
C SER A 142 -15.69 -3.09 -12.78
N ALA A 143 -16.24 -3.55 -13.91
CA ALA A 143 -15.67 -4.63 -14.72
C ALA A 143 -14.63 -4.12 -15.73
N VAL A 144 -14.51 -2.81 -15.95
CA VAL A 144 -13.55 -2.25 -16.90
C VAL A 144 -12.13 -2.41 -16.32
N PRO A 145 -11.22 -3.13 -17.00
CA PRO A 145 -9.86 -3.30 -16.52
C PRO A 145 -9.12 -1.97 -16.56
N LEU A 146 -8.65 -1.51 -15.41
CA LEU A 146 -7.96 -0.21 -15.28
C LEU A 146 -6.75 -0.08 -16.21
N VAL A 147 -6.06 -1.20 -16.44
CA VAL A 147 -4.90 -1.28 -17.34
C VAL A 147 -5.26 -0.84 -18.77
N GLY A 148 -6.51 -1.04 -19.21
CA GLY A 148 -6.99 -0.58 -20.53
C GLY A 148 -7.44 0.88 -20.55
N VAL A 149 -7.88 1.43 -19.42
CA VAL A 149 -8.34 2.82 -19.31
C VAL A 149 -7.17 3.80 -19.35
N ALA A 150 -6.05 3.44 -18.71
CA ALA A 150 -4.91 4.34 -18.57
C ALA A 150 -4.35 4.85 -19.93
N PRO A 151 -4.12 4.00 -20.95
CA PRO A 151 -3.68 4.47 -22.27
C PRO A 151 -4.66 5.43 -22.94
N ILE A 152 -5.97 5.16 -22.84
CA ILE A 152 -7.03 6.02 -23.41
C ILE A 152 -7.02 7.38 -22.73
N ALA A 153 -6.91 7.40 -21.39
CA ALA A 153 -6.80 8.64 -20.63
C ALA A 153 -5.56 9.44 -21.02
N VAL A 154 -4.43 8.77 -21.30
CA VAL A 154 -3.22 9.43 -21.82
C VAL A 154 -3.44 9.97 -23.24
N MET A 155 -4.12 9.24 -24.12
CA MET A 155 -4.44 9.73 -25.47
C MET A 155 -5.34 10.97 -25.45
N TRP A 156 -6.26 11.08 -24.48
CA TRP A 156 -7.19 12.22 -24.38
C TRP A 156 -6.62 13.41 -23.61
N PHE A 157 -5.94 13.16 -22.49
CA PHE A 157 -5.52 14.20 -21.54
C PHE A 157 -3.99 14.41 -21.49
N GLY A 158 -3.21 13.62 -22.23
CA GLY A 158 -1.75 13.71 -22.31
C GLY A 158 -1.02 12.93 -21.21
N PHE A 159 0.31 13.11 -21.16
CA PHE A 159 1.19 12.41 -20.21
C PHE A 159 1.30 13.07 -18.83
N GLU A 160 0.67 14.22 -18.65
CA GLU A 160 0.70 14.96 -17.39
C GLU A 160 -0.31 14.45 -16.36
N TRP A 161 -0.46 15.17 -15.26
CA TRP A 161 -1.30 14.82 -14.11
C TRP A 161 -2.79 14.68 -14.44
N GLN A 162 -3.28 15.34 -15.50
CA GLN A 162 -4.69 15.34 -15.90
C GLN A 162 -5.17 13.94 -16.29
N SER A 163 -4.36 13.19 -17.04
CA SER A 163 -4.67 11.79 -17.40
C SER A 163 -4.80 10.91 -16.17
N LYS A 164 -3.92 11.11 -15.17
CA LYS A 164 -3.92 10.35 -13.92
C LYS A 164 -5.14 10.72 -13.08
N ALA A 165 -5.48 12.01 -13.01
CA ALA A 165 -6.68 12.49 -12.37
C ALA A 165 -7.95 11.88 -13.01
N ALA A 166 -8.05 11.80 -14.33
CA ALA A 166 -9.18 11.19 -15.03
C ALA A 166 -9.36 9.70 -14.66
N VAL A 167 -8.25 8.97 -14.53
CA VAL A 167 -8.27 7.58 -14.06
C VAL A 167 -8.78 7.50 -12.62
N VAL A 168 -8.30 8.38 -11.74
CA VAL A 168 -8.75 8.44 -10.33
C VAL A 168 -10.24 8.78 -10.25
N VAL A 169 -10.75 9.71 -11.07
CA VAL A 169 -12.19 10.04 -11.15
C VAL A 169 -13.00 8.78 -11.42
N LEU A 170 -12.62 8.00 -12.44
CA LEU A 170 -13.34 6.78 -12.82
C LEU A 170 -13.34 5.75 -11.68
N MET A 171 -12.19 5.55 -11.04
CA MET A 171 -12.04 4.59 -9.94
C MET A 171 -12.83 4.98 -8.69
N THR A 172 -12.94 6.27 -8.39
CA THR A 172 -13.56 6.77 -7.15
C THR A 172 -15.05 7.06 -7.31
N PHE A 173 -15.51 7.33 -8.53
CA PHE A 173 -16.90 7.59 -8.86
C PHE A 173 -17.83 6.45 -8.43
N PHE A 174 -17.51 5.21 -8.85
CA PHE A 174 -18.42 4.08 -8.64
C PHE A 174 -18.58 3.67 -7.17
N PRO A 175 -17.50 3.44 -6.39
CA PRO A 175 -17.64 3.13 -4.97
C PRO A 175 -18.41 4.22 -4.20
N MET A 176 -18.19 5.49 -4.54
CA MET A 176 -18.92 6.60 -3.90
C MET A 176 -20.40 6.63 -4.27
N LEU A 177 -20.72 6.40 -5.55
CA LEU A 177 -22.10 6.30 -6.01
C LEU A 177 -22.87 5.20 -5.26
N VAL A 178 -22.31 3.99 -5.19
CA VAL A 178 -22.96 2.84 -4.53
C VAL A 178 -23.04 3.05 -3.02
N SER A 179 -21.97 3.52 -2.38
CA SER A 179 -21.95 3.75 -0.94
C SER A 179 -22.96 4.82 -0.53
N THR A 180 -23.08 5.90 -1.31
CA THR A 180 -24.04 6.98 -1.05
C THR A 180 -25.47 6.48 -1.22
N LEU A 181 -25.77 5.74 -2.30
CA LEU A 181 -27.10 5.15 -2.51
C LEU A 181 -27.48 4.17 -1.39
N ALA A 182 -26.55 3.33 -0.94
CA ALA A 182 -26.78 2.42 0.17
C ALA A 182 -27.07 3.21 1.47
N GLY A 183 -26.32 4.27 1.74
CA GLY A 183 -26.52 5.15 2.89
C GLY A 183 -27.88 5.86 2.88
N LEU A 184 -28.28 6.44 1.73
CA LEU A 184 -29.57 7.11 1.58
C LEU A 184 -30.75 6.15 1.81
N LYS A 185 -30.68 4.94 1.25
CA LYS A 185 -31.70 3.89 1.45
C LYS A 185 -31.81 3.44 2.91
N ALA A 186 -30.67 3.29 3.60
CA ALA A 186 -30.65 2.90 5.01
C ALA A 186 -31.28 3.98 5.91
N ALA A 187 -30.94 5.25 5.66
CA ALA A 187 -31.51 6.38 6.41
C ALA A 187 -33.03 6.52 6.21
N GLY A 188 -33.52 6.37 4.98
CA GLY A 188 -34.95 6.46 4.68
C GLY A 188 -35.81 5.34 5.30
N LYS A 189 -35.21 4.20 5.66
CA LYS A 189 -35.91 3.13 6.40
C LYS A 189 -36.12 3.51 7.87
N LEU A 190 -35.13 4.14 8.50
CA LEU A 190 -35.18 4.56 9.90
C LEU A 190 -36.24 5.65 10.15
N GLU A 191 -36.48 6.54 9.20
CA GLU A 191 -37.50 7.59 9.33
C GLU A 191 -38.95 7.02 9.28
N ARG A 192 -39.13 5.80 8.78
CA ARG A 192 -40.44 5.16 8.60
C ARG A 192 -40.78 4.15 9.70
N GLU A 193 -39.84 3.86 10.59
CA GLU A 193 -40.00 3.01 11.79
C GLU A 193 -40.19 3.88 13.04
#